data_AF-A0AAD9N387-F1
#
_entry.id   AF-A0AAD9N387-F1
#
_cell.length_a   1.000
_cell.length_b   1.000
_cell.length_c   1.000
_cell.angle_alpha   90.00
_cell.angle_beta   90.00
_cell.angle_gamma   90.00
#
_symmetry.space_group_name_H-M   'P 1'
#
loop_
_entity.id
_entity.type
_entity.pdbx_description
1 polymer ?
#
loop_
_entity_poly.entity_id
_entity_poly.type
_entity_poly.pdbx_seq_one_letter_code
_entity_poly.pdbx_strand_id
1 'polypeptide(L)'
;MRLQEGHGGWTRNMSAVLGKKGFVREIDGDGDAHVEFVNKIKWFFNPALLTIVNTTNMTIQNGDFVFVNDSYEKVKSLQDSAHGGWAESMRETLGEAGVVSTVDRNGRVRVKVGSTSWIYNKLALTLVAKSGEM
;
A
#
# COMPACT_ATOMS: atom_id res chain seq x y z
N MET A 1 27.93 11.70 8.72
CA MET A 1 26.66 12.43 8.58
C MET A 1 25.53 11.47 8.90
N ARG A 2 24.58 11.87 9.76
CA ARG A 2 23.36 11.10 10.03
C ARG A 2 22.29 11.63 9.08
N LEU A 3 21.97 10.88 8.02
CA LEU A 3 21.04 11.31 6.97
C LEU A 3 19.63 11.68 7.47
N GLN A 4 19.24 11.16 8.64
CA GLN A 4 17.92 11.41 9.24
C GLN A 4 17.89 12.65 10.15
N GLU A 5 19.04 13.26 10.45
CA GLU A 5 19.10 14.47 11.28
C GLU A 5 18.52 15.67 10.52
N GLY A 6 17.55 16.36 11.13
CA GLY A 6 16.78 17.41 10.45
C GLY A 6 15.61 16.90 9.61
N HIS A 7 15.46 15.57 9.48
CA HIS A 7 14.44 14.94 8.65
C HIS A 7 13.48 14.08 9.50
N GLY A 8 12.90 14.64 10.56
CA GLY A 8 12.12 13.90 11.57
C GLY A 8 12.94 13.07 12.59
N GLY A 9 14.24 12.89 12.37
CA GLY A 9 15.15 12.22 13.32
C GLY A 9 15.00 10.70 13.36
N TRP A 10 15.81 10.04 14.21
CA TRP A 10 15.77 8.60 14.39
C TRP A 10 15.32 8.22 15.80
N THR A 11 14.38 7.29 15.91
CA THR A 11 13.99 6.65 17.18
C THR A 11 14.18 5.13 17.10
N ARG A 12 14.33 4.44 18.25
CA ARG A 12 14.48 2.97 18.26
C ARG A 12 13.31 2.24 17.59
N ASN A 13 12.10 2.81 17.62
CA ASN A 13 10.91 2.20 17.02
C ASN A 13 10.97 2.17 15.49
N MET A 14 11.75 3.04 14.86
CA MET A 14 11.94 3.02 13.40
C MET A 14 12.72 1.78 12.93
N SER A 15 13.43 1.08 13.83
CA SER A 15 14.07 -0.20 13.48
C SER A 15 13.07 -1.26 12.98
N ALA A 16 11.81 -1.18 13.42
CA ALA A 16 10.75 -2.11 13.03
C ALA A 16 10.38 -2.04 11.54
N VAL A 17 10.75 -0.95 10.85
CA VAL A 17 10.40 -0.73 9.43
C VAL A 17 11.61 -0.82 8.49
N LEU A 18 12.81 -1.13 9.00
CA LEU A 18 13.99 -1.34 8.17
C LEU A 18 13.78 -2.51 7.21
N GLY A 19 14.03 -2.29 5.92
CA GLY A 19 13.86 -3.28 4.85
C GLY A 19 12.40 -3.60 4.51
N LYS A 20 11.42 -2.98 5.18
CA LYS A 20 9.99 -3.14 4.87
C LYS A 20 9.57 -2.11 3.83
N LYS A 21 8.67 -2.49 2.93
CA LYS A 21 8.09 -1.55 1.95
C LYS A 21 6.97 -0.74 2.62
N GLY A 22 6.93 0.55 2.33
CA GLY A 22 5.84 1.45 2.70
C GLY A 22 5.37 2.24 1.48
N PHE A 23 4.33 3.04 1.66
CA PHE A 23 3.80 3.93 0.63
C PHE A 23 4.09 5.37 1.01
N VAL A 24 4.73 6.12 0.11
CA VAL A 24 4.95 7.56 0.29
C VAL A 24 3.59 8.24 0.10
N ARG A 25 3.05 8.83 1.16
CA ARG A 25 1.76 9.53 1.16
C ARG A 25 1.90 10.99 0.73
N GLU A 26 3.00 11.61 1.14
CA GLU A 26 3.25 13.02 0.98
C GLU A 26 4.75 13.28 0.98
N ILE A 27 5.16 14.34 0.29
CA ILE A 27 6.45 15.00 0.47
C ILE A 27 6.15 16.35 1.11
N ASP A 28 6.74 16.64 2.26
CA ASP A 28 6.46 17.88 2.97
C ASP A 28 7.26 19.09 2.41
N GLY A 29 7.20 20.21 3.12
CA GLY A 29 7.77 21.48 2.66
C GLY A 29 9.31 21.53 2.64
N ASP A 30 10.00 20.68 3.40
CA ASP A 30 11.47 20.60 3.40
C ASP A 30 12.01 19.41 2.58
N GLY A 31 11.09 18.58 2.07
CA GLY A 31 11.39 17.50 1.14
C GLY A 31 11.37 16.12 1.79
N ASP A 32 10.94 16.00 3.05
CA ASP A 32 10.83 14.71 3.72
C ASP A 32 9.69 13.86 3.17
N ALA A 33 9.99 12.58 3.02
CA ALA A 33 9.01 11.59 2.59
C ALA A 33 8.22 11.06 3.79
N HIS A 34 6.91 11.32 3.81
CA HIS A 34 6.00 10.76 4.79
C HIS A 34 5.55 9.36 4.33
N VAL A 35 6.14 8.33 4.93
CA VAL A 35 5.93 6.92 4.53
C VAL A 35 4.97 6.23 5.51
N GLU A 36 3.89 5.65 4.98
CA GLU A 36 2.97 4.80 5.72
C GLU A 36 3.24 3.31 5.44
N PHE A 37 3.33 2.51 6.50
CA PHE A 37 3.50 1.07 6.43
C PHE A 37 2.16 0.35 6.62
N VAL A 38 2.11 -0.94 6.27
CA VAL A 38 0.85 -1.73 6.32
C VAL A 38 0.22 -1.81 7.70
N ASN A 39 1.00 -1.62 8.76
CA ASN A 39 0.53 -1.57 10.15
C ASN A 39 0.09 -0.16 10.60
N LYS A 40 -0.09 0.77 9.65
CA LYS A 40 -0.48 2.17 9.87
C LYS A 40 0.54 3.05 10.60
N ILE A 41 1.72 2.52 10.90
CA ILE A 41 2.82 3.33 11.39
C ILE A 41 3.26 4.27 10.26
N LYS A 42 3.55 5.52 10.63
CA LYS A 42 4.01 6.57 9.73
C LYS A 42 5.31 7.17 10.25
N TRP A 43 6.23 7.44 9.35
CA TRP A 43 7.51 8.08 9.66
C TRP A 43 7.92 9.04 8.55
N PHE A 44 8.67 10.06 8.93
CA PHE A 44 9.36 10.95 8.00
C PHE A 44 10.73 10.36 7.69
N PHE A 45 11.08 10.32 6.41
CA PHE A 45 12.36 9.85 5.94
C PHE A 45 13.00 10.90 5.05
N ASN A 46 14.29 11.15 5.26
CA ASN A 46 15.10 11.77 4.23
C ASN A 46 14.98 10.90 2.96
N PRO A 47 14.58 11.46 1.80
CA PRO A 47 14.42 10.68 0.58
C PRO A 47 15.67 9.90 0.15
N ALA A 48 16.88 10.35 0.52
CA ALA A 48 18.13 9.65 0.24
C ALA A 48 18.26 8.30 0.95
N LEU A 49 17.44 8.03 1.97
CA LEU A 49 17.36 6.74 2.66
C LEU A 49 16.38 5.77 2.02
N LEU A 50 15.59 6.22 1.04
CA LEU A 50 14.55 5.42 0.39
C LEU A 50 14.99 4.95 -0.99
N THR A 51 14.45 3.81 -1.40
CA THR A 51 14.54 3.32 -2.78
C THR A 51 13.13 3.07 -3.29
N ILE A 52 12.80 3.66 -4.45
CA ILE A 52 11.50 3.45 -5.08
C ILE A 52 11.47 2.04 -5.68
N VAL A 53 10.47 1.26 -5.31
CA VAL A 53 10.25 -0.09 -5.83
C VAL A 53 9.09 -0.06 -6.81
N ASN A 54 9.30 -0.50 -8.04
CA ASN A 54 8.23 -0.65 -9.02
C ASN A 54 7.60 -2.05 -8.90
N THR A 55 6.32 -2.12 -8.55
CA THR A 55 5.61 -3.38 -8.31
C THR A 55 4.60 -3.72 -9.41
N THR A 56 4.55 -2.95 -10.50
CA THR A 56 3.57 -3.14 -11.59
C THR A 56 3.63 -4.53 -12.25
N ASN A 57 4.80 -5.16 -12.28
CA ASN A 57 5.02 -6.47 -12.88
C ASN A 57 5.03 -7.62 -11.87
N MET A 58 4.82 -7.34 -10.58
CA MET A 58 4.80 -8.38 -9.56
C MET A 58 3.44 -9.11 -9.57
N THR A 59 3.48 -10.44 -9.54
CA THR A 59 2.26 -11.26 -9.48
C THR A 59 1.69 -11.21 -8.07
N ILE A 60 0.44 -10.79 -7.91
CA ILE A 60 -0.29 -10.84 -6.63
C ILE A 60 -0.77 -12.28 -6.37
N GLN A 61 -0.59 -12.77 -5.15
CA GLN A 61 -0.95 -14.11 -4.70
C GLN A 61 -1.74 -14.08 -3.38
N ASN A 62 -2.32 -15.23 -3.01
CA ASN A 62 -2.99 -15.38 -1.72
C ASN A 62 -2.03 -15.11 -0.56
N GLY A 63 -2.49 -14.34 0.42
CA GLY A 63 -1.74 -13.91 1.58
C GLY A 63 -0.85 -12.68 1.37
N ASP A 64 -0.73 -12.17 0.13
CA ASP A 64 0.04 -10.96 -0.13
C ASP A 64 -0.59 -9.74 0.53
N PHE A 65 0.25 -8.81 0.98
CA PHE A 65 -0.16 -7.53 1.55
C PHE A 65 -0.13 -6.47 0.46
N VAL A 66 -1.23 -5.73 0.33
CA VAL A 66 -1.43 -4.73 -0.73
C VAL A 66 -1.92 -3.41 -0.15
N PHE A 67 -1.66 -2.31 -0.84
CA PHE A 67 -2.41 -1.06 -0.68
C PHE A 67 -3.46 -0.95 -1.78
N VAL A 68 -4.65 -0.48 -1.43
CA VAL A 68 -5.64 -0.01 -2.40
C VAL A 68 -5.22 1.37 -2.88
N ASN A 69 -5.33 1.64 -4.18
CA ASN A 69 -5.07 2.96 -4.73
C ASN A 69 -5.99 4.00 -4.08
N ASP A 70 -5.47 5.19 -3.84
CA ASP A 70 -6.16 6.29 -3.14
C ASP A 70 -7.01 7.16 -4.07
N SER A 71 -6.82 7.08 -5.39
CA SER A 71 -7.61 7.84 -6.36
C SER A 71 -8.98 7.20 -6.56
N TYR A 72 -10.01 7.87 -6.04
CA TYR A 72 -11.41 7.48 -6.23
C TYR A 72 -11.75 7.25 -7.71
N GLU A 73 -11.43 8.20 -8.59
CA GLU A 73 -11.77 8.11 -10.02
C GLU A 73 -11.06 6.92 -10.69
N LYS A 74 -9.80 6.67 -10.33
CA LYS A 74 -9.04 5.54 -10.87
C LYS A 74 -9.62 4.21 -10.40
N VAL A 75 -9.87 4.05 -9.10
CA VAL A 75 -10.41 2.80 -8.57
C VAL A 75 -11.82 2.55 -9.10
N LYS A 76 -12.69 3.57 -9.09
CA LYS A 76 -14.06 3.45 -9.59
C LYS A 76 -14.12 3.07 -11.07
N SER A 77 -13.28 3.68 -11.92
CA SER A 77 -13.22 3.33 -13.34
C SER A 77 -12.68 1.92 -13.61
N LEU A 78 -11.81 1.41 -12.74
CA LEU A 78 -11.32 0.02 -12.81
C LEU A 78 -12.31 -1.02 -12.30
N GLN A 79 -13.25 -0.62 -11.43
CA GLN A 79 -14.28 -1.46 -10.82
C GLN A 79 -15.50 -1.63 -11.74
N ASP A 80 -15.27 -2.16 -12.93
CA ASP A 80 -16.34 -2.55 -13.85
C ASP A 80 -17.13 -3.78 -13.35
N SER A 81 -18.18 -4.16 -14.07
CA SER A 81 -18.99 -5.35 -13.75
C SER A 81 -18.18 -6.66 -13.78
N ALA A 82 -17.09 -6.69 -14.56
CA ALA A 82 -16.17 -7.82 -14.61
C ALA A 82 -15.25 -7.90 -13.37
N HIS A 83 -15.24 -6.91 -12.49
CA HIS A 83 -14.48 -6.91 -11.22
C HIS A 83 -15.37 -6.72 -9.98
N GLY A 84 -16.68 -6.98 -10.11
CA GLY A 84 -17.65 -6.89 -9.02
C GLY A 84 -18.35 -5.54 -8.90
N GLY A 85 -18.04 -4.58 -9.76
CA GLY A 85 -18.61 -3.24 -9.74
C GLY A 85 -18.03 -2.35 -8.63
N TRP A 86 -18.46 -1.10 -8.62
CA TRP A 86 -18.20 -0.15 -7.55
C TRP A 86 -19.37 -0.10 -6.56
N ALA A 87 -19.05 -0.19 -5.27
CA ALA A 87 -19.98 0.12 -4.18
C ALA A 87 -19.48 1.36 -3.44
N GLU A 88 -20.36 2.29 -3.06
CA GLU A 88 -19.94 3.55 -2.43
C GLU A 88 -19.17 3.36 -1.11
N SER A 89 -19.44 2.29 -0.36
CA SER A 89 -18.68 1.92 0.84
C SER A 89 -17.23 1.50 0.57
N MET A 90 -16.86 1.21 -0.68
CA MET A 90 -15.46 1.02 -1.07
C MET A 90 -14.64 2.31 -0.92
N ARG A 91 -15.27 3.49 -0.85
CA ARG A 91 -14.57 4.77 -0.65
C ARG A 91 -13.72 4.77 0.62
N GLU A 92 -14.14 4.07 1.66
CA GLU A 92 -13.42 3.95 2.94
C GLU A 92 -12.15 3.09 2.84
N THR A 93 -11.99 2.35 1.75
CA THR A 93 -10.84 1.47 1.52
C THR A 93 -9.72 2.13 0.72
N LEU A 94 -9.96 3.32 0.15
CA LEU A 94 -8.99 3.99 -0.71
C LEU A 94 -7.75 4.37 0.10
N GLY A 95 -6.58 3.97 -0.40
CA GLY A 95 -5.31 4.12 0.31
C GLY A 95 -5.09 3.09 1.42
N GLU A 96 -6.09 2.31 1.83
CA GLU A 96 -5.96 1.39 2.96
C GLU A 96 -5.12 0.16 2.61
N ALA A 97 -4.43 -0.37 3.62
CA ALA A 97 -3.75 -1.65 3.52
C ALA A 97 -4.76 -2.80 3.64
N GLY A 98 -4.48 -3.89 2.94
CA GLY A 98 -5.27 -5.11 3.01
C GLY A 98 -4.45 -6.36 2.75
N VAL A 99 -5.07 -7.51 3.01
CA VAL A 99 -4.50 -8.83 2.77
C VAL A 99 -5.29 -9.53 1.69
N VAL A 100 -4.60 -10.05 0.69
CA VAL A 100 -5.21 -10.81 -0.40
C VAL A 100 -5.70 -12.15 0.14
N SER A 101 -7.00 -12.33 0.18
CA SER A 101 -7.63 -13.57 0.64
C SER A 101 -7.73 -14.61 -0.48
N THR A 102 -7.97 -14.17 -1.72
CA THR A 102 -8.12 -15.06 -2.88
C THR A 102 -7.80 -14.31 -4.16
N VAL A 103 -7.02 -14.93 -5.04
CA VAL A 103 -6.91 -14.57 -6.45
C VAL A 103 -7.61 -15.65 -7.26
N ASP A 104 -8.68 -15.31 -7.97
CA ASP A 104 -9.43 -16.29 -8.76
C ASP A 104 -8.84 -16.51 -10.16
N ARG A 105 -9.36 -17.50 -10.89
CA ARG A 105 -8.88 -17.89 -12.23
C ARG A 105 -9.07 -16.80 -13.28
N ASN A 106 -9.95 -15.83 -13.03
CA ASN A 106 -10.21 -14.70 -13.92
C ASN A 106 -9.36 -13.47 -13.54
N GLY A 107 -8.47 -13.62 -12.56
CA GLY A 107 -7.59 -12.54 -12.10
C GLY A 107 -8.27 -11.52 -11.20
N ARG A 108 -9.48 -11.81 -10.68
CA ARG A 108 -10.11 -10.96 -9.66
C ARG A 108 -9.41 -11.19 -8.32
N VAL A 109 -9.12 -10.10 -7.62
CA VAL A 109 -8.39 -10.14 -6.36
C VAL A 109 -9.33 -9.79 -5.22
N ARG A 110 -9.65 -10.76 -4.37
CA ARG A 110 -10.39 -10.53 -3.13
C ARG A 110 -9.43 -10.09 -2.03
N VAL A 111 -9.59 -8.88 -1.54
CA VAL A 111 -8.75 -8.27 -0.49
C VAL A 111 -9.59 -8.05 0.75
N LYS A 112 -9.08 -8.47 1.91
CA LYS A 112 -9.62 -8.12 3.22
C LYS A 112 -9.00 -6.79 3.66
N VAL A 113 -9.84 -5.77 3.80
CA VAL A 113 -9.48 -4.44 4.30
C VAL A 113 -10.24 -4.22 5.61
N GLY A 114 -9.52 -4.13 6.72
CA GLY A 114 -10.13 -4.17 8.05
C GLY A 114 -10.91 -5.48 8.29
N SER A 115 -12.20 -5.36 8.59
CA SER A 115 -13.11 -6.50 8.79
C SER A 115 -13.84 -6.96 7.53
N THR A 116 -13.79 -6.18 6.45
CA THR A 116 -14.61 -6.40 5.24
C THR A 116 -13.75 -6.92 4.09
N SER A 117 -14.34 -7.77 3.24
CA SER A 117 -13.67 -8.29 2.03
C SER A 117 -14.29 -7.71 0.77
N TRP A 118 -13.44 -7.22 -0.13
CA TRP A 118 -13.82 -6.57 -1.37
C TRP A 118 -13.14 -7.26 -2.54
N ILE A 119 -13.75 -7.20 -3.72
CA ILE A 119 -13.13 -7.65 -4.96
C ILE A 119 -12.59 -6.42 -5.67
N TYR A 120 -11.30 -6.44 -5.98
CA TYR A 120 -10.65 -5.39 -6.77
C TYR A 120 -10.13 -5.92 -8.09
N ASN A 121 -10.15 -5.04 -9.09
CA ASN A 121 -9.23 -5.12 -10.21
C ASN A 121 -7.78 -5.02 -9.69
N LYS A 122 -6.89 -5.91 -10.16
CA LYS A 122 -5.48 -5.93 -9.76
C LYS A 122 -4.76 -4.59 -9.96
N LEU A 123 -5.17 -3.78 -10.94
CA LEU A 123 -4.57 -2.47 -11.23
C LEU A 123 -4.95 -1.40 -10.21
N ALA A 124 -5.95 -1.66 -9.37
CA ALA A 124 -6.30 -0.84 -8.23
C ALA A 124 -5.45 -1.16 -6.99
N LEU A 125 -4.55 -2.13 -7.07
CA LEU A 125 -3.75 -2.62 -5.96
C LEU A 125 -2.25 -2.42 -6.21
N THR A 126 -1.53 -2.07 -5.15
CA THR A 126 -0.06 -2.02 -5.13
C THR A 126 0.44 -3.11 -4.17
N LEU A 127 1.24 -4.06 -4.67
CA LEU A 127 1.87 -5.06 -3.81
C LEU A 127 2.88 -4.40 -2.87
N VAL A 128 2.81 -4.74 -1.58
CA VAL A 128 3.71 -4.20 -0.55
C VAL A 128 4.65 -5.28 -0.05
N ALA A 129 4.09 -6.42 0.36
CA ALA A 129 4.86 -7.53 0.88
C ALA A 129 4.25 -8.86 0.44
N LYS A 130 5.11 -9.84 0.19
CA LYS A 130 4.69 -11.24 0.04
C LYS A 130 4.22 -11.80 1.38
N SER A 131 3.35 -12.81 1.34
CA SER A 131 2.82 -13.47 2.54
C SER A 131 3.90 -13.91 3.55
N GLY A 132 5.09 -14.29 3.07
CA GLY A 132 6.23 -14.67 3.90
C GLY A 132 7.22 -13.54 4.26
N GLU A 133 6.99 -12.31 3.80
CA GLU A 133 7.86 -11.15 4.07
C GLU A 133 7.45 -10.34 5.30
N MET A 134 6.26 -10.59 5.85
CA MET A 134 5.70 -9.83 6.97
C MET A 134 6.16 -10.36 8.33
#